data_AF-A0A9Q3DVT2-F1
#
_entry.id   AF-A0A9Q3DVT2-F1
#
_cell.length_a   1.000
_cell.length_b   1.000
_cell.length_c   1.000
_cell.angle_alpha   90.00
_cell.angle_beta   90.00
_cell.angle_gamma   90.00
#
_symmetry.space_group_name_H-M   'P 1'
#
loop_
_entity.id
_entity.type
_entity.pdbx_description
1 polymer ?
#
loop_
_entity_poly.entity_id
_entity_poly.type
_entity_poly.pdbx_seq_one_letter_code
_entity_poly.pdbx_strand_id
1 'polypeptide(L)'
;MVFSEKEALKNLPEASSWPKFSGTGIYDHMELVDYIDGLFIDLPSIPDYWINSRLNTEFKGHASIWYKEMKEIHGRRNWPWWKGQIIQKYSNGTWIWKRSMSFENDSYCVDKDPY
;
A
#
# COMPACT_ATOMS: atom_id res chain seq x y z
N MET A 1 -0.84 12.68 -22.22
CA MET A 1 0.20 13.70 -21.94
C MET A 1 1.27 12.98 -21.14
N VAL A 2 2.48 12.79 -21.67
CA VAL A 2 3.54 12.07 -20.93
C VAL A 2 4.27 13.12 -20.10
N PHE A 3 4.11 13.08 -18.78
CA PHE A 3 4.85 13.96 -17.88
C PHE A 3 6.35 13.66 -17.99
N SER A 4 7.20 14.68 -18.04
CA SER A 4 8.64 14.45 -17.82
C SER A 4 8.87 13.99 -16.38
N GLU A 5 9.97 13.28 -16.12
CA GLU A 5 10.32 12.81 -14.77
C GLU A 5 10.31 13.95 -13.73
N LYS A 6 10.79 15.14 -14.12
CA LYS A 6 10.80 16.33 -13.25
C LYS A 6 9.41 16.86 -12.94
N GLU A 7 8.48 16.76 -13.89
CA GLU A 7 7.09 17.19 -13.69
C GLU A 7 6.31 16.15 -12.88
N ALA A 8 6.57 14.87 -13.09
CA ALA A 8 6.00 13.82 -12.25
C ALA A 8 6.42 14.01 -10.80
N LEU A 9 7.71 14.26 -10.53
CA LEU A 9 8.22 14.51 -9.18
C LEU A 9 7.62 15.76 -8.51
N LYS A 10 7.25 16.79 -9.29
CA LYS A 10 6.60 18.01 -8.76
C LYS A 10 5.13 17.80 -8.41
N ASN A 11 4.44 16.89 -9.10
CA ASN A 11 3.02 16.58 -8.87
C ASN A 11 2.81 15.46 -7.86
N LEU A 12 3.87 15.01 -7.18
CA LEU A 12 3.76 13.97 -6.18
C LEU A 12 3.05 14.47 -4.91
N PRO A 13 2.17 13.64 -4.31
CA PRO A 13 1.58 13.94 -3.02
C PRO A 13 2.64 14.13 -1.94
N GLU A 14 2.34 14.99 -0.98
CA GLU A 14 3.19 15.16 0.20
C GLU A 14 3.35 13.84 0.96
N ALA A 15 4.51 13.64 1.58
CA ALA A 15 4.80 12.45 2.39
C ALA A 15 3.77 12.20 3.50
N SER A 16 3.17 13.27 4.03
CA SER A 16 2.13 13.26 5.06
C SER A 16 0.81 12.63 4.59
N SER A 17 0.55 12.63 3.28
CA SER A 17 -0.69 12.13 2.67
C SER A 17 -0.67 10.64 2.34
N TRP A 18 0.47 9.98 2.53
CA TRP A 18 0.62 8.56 2.23
C TRP A 18 0.01 7.70 3.34
N PRO A 19 -0.64 6.58 2.98
CA PRO A 19 -1.16 5.66 3.96
C PRO A 19 -0.01 5.01 4.74
N LYS A 20 -0.04 5.11 6.07
CA LYS A 20 0.97 4.50 6.93
C LYS A 20 0.70 3.01 7.05
N PHE A 21 1.72 2.20 6.83
CA PHE A 21 1.59 0.75 6.85
C PHE A 21 2.25 0.14 8.07
N SER A 22 1.43 -0.37 9.00
CA SER A 22 1.85 -1.00 10.25
C SER A 22 2.03 -2.52 10.14
N GLY A 23 1.37 -3.15 9.17
CA GLY A 23 1.27 -4.60 9.03
C GLY A 23 0.29 -5.27 10.00
N THR A 24 -0.42 -4.51 10.85
CA THR A 24 -1.37 -5.06 11.84
C THR A 24 -2.83 -4.86 11.48
N GLY A 25 -3.17 -3.83 10.70
CA GLY A 25 -4.54 -3.61 10.26
C GLY A 25 -4.95 -4.55 9.12
N ILE A 26 -6.24 -4.91 9.10
CA ILE A 26 -6.80 -5.87 8.16
C ILE A 26 -6.75 -5.32 6.73
N TYR A 27 -6.80 -4.00 6.52
CA TYR A 27 -6.82 -3.43 5.17
C TYR A 27 -5.58 -2.61 4.80
N ASP A 28 -4.67 -2.35 5.75
CA ASP A 28 -3.55 -1.42 5.58
C ASP A 28 -2.66 -1.73 4.36
N HIS A 29 -2.45 -3.01 4.02
CA HIS A 29 -1.59 -3.37 2.89
C HIS A 29 -2.29 -3.18 1.54
N MET A 30 -3.62 -3.36 1.48
CA MET A 30 -4.38 -3.13 0.25
C MET A 30 -4.49 -1.65 -0.04
N GLU A 31 -4.79 -0.83 0.98
CA GLU A 31 -4.82 0.63 0.82
C GLU A 31 -3.50 1.19 0.34
N LEU A 32 -2.36 0.71 0.88
CA LEU A 32 -1.04 1.11 0.41
C LEU A 32 -0.80 0.69 -1.05
N VAL A 33 -1.17 -0.55 -1.41
CA VAL A 33 -0.98 -1.07 -2.77
C VAL A 33 -1.82 -0.31 -3.78
N ASP A 34 -3.11 -0.12 -3.49
CA ASP A 34 -4.06 0.58 -4.36
C ASP A 34 -3.67 2.05 -4.53
N TYR A 35 -3.20 2.70 -3.46
CA TYR A 35 -2.71 4.07 -3.51
C TYR A 35 -1.49 4.21 -4.43
N ILE A 36 -0.50 3.33 -4.29
CA ILE A 36 0.71 3.39 -5.12
C ILE A 36 0.42 3.02 -6.58
N ASP A 37 -0.47 2.06 -6.83
CA ASP A 37 -0.91 1.75 -8.19
C ASP A 37 -1.64 2.94 -8.83
N GLY A 38 -2.51 3.62 -8.09
CA GLY A 38 -3.15 4.87 -8.54
C GLY A 38 -2.12 5.94 -8.93
N LEU A 39 -1.06 6.10 -8.13
CA LEU A 39 0.03 7.03 -8.47
C LEU A 39 0.75 6.67 -9.77
N PHE A 40 0.96 5.39 -10.07
CA PHE A 40 1.55 4.99 -11.35
C PHE A 40 0.62 5.21 -12.54
N ILE A 41 -0.70 5.12 -12.33
CA ILE A 41 -1.70 5.42 -13.36
C ILE A 41 -1.68 6.92 -13.68
N ASP A 42 -1.67 7.76 -12.64
CA ASP A 42 -1.71 9.22 -12.79
C ASP A 42 -0.35 9.80 -13.24
N LEU A 43 0.74 9.18 -12.80
CA LEU A 43 2.12 9.64 -13.00
C LEU A 43 3.01 8.48 -13.50
N PRO A 44 2.86 8.06 -14.78
CA PRO A 44 3.58 6.90 -15.33
C PRO A 44 5.10 7.07 -15.43
N SER A 45 5.60 8.31 -15.30
CA SER A 45 7.03 8.64 -15.36
C SER A 45 7.72 8.63 -13.99
N ILE A 46 7.08 8.14 -12.93
CA ILE A 46 7.71 8.02 -11.61
C ILE A 46 8.78 6.93 -11.66
N PRO A 47 10.02 7.24 -11.26
CA PRO A 47 11.09 6.24 -11.23
C PRO A 47 11.01 5.36 -9.97
N ASP A 48 11.34 4.07 -10.13
CA ASP A 48 11.28 3.05 -9.06
C ASP A 48 12.07 3.42 -7.80
N TYR A 49 13.19 4.15 -7.92
CA TYR A 49 14.00 4.53 -6.76
C TYR A 49 13.25 5.45 -5.81
N TRP A 50 12.28 6.22 -6.30
CA TRP A 50 11.51 7.14 -5.50
C TRP A 50 10.56 6.38 -4.56
N ILE A 51 9.89 5.36 -5.09
CA ILE A 51 9.06 4.47 -4.28
C ILE A 51 9.89 3.71 -3.27
N ASN A 52 11.04 3.17 -3.68
CA ASN A 52 11.97 2.53 -2.74
C ASN A 52 12.41 3.46 -1.60
N SER A 53 12.52 4.77 -1.85
CA SER A 53 12.80 5.75 -0.80
C SER A 53 11.61 5.89 0.15
N ARG A 54 10.41 6.08 -0.41
CA ARG A 54 9.15 6.27 0.33
C ARG A 54 8.74 5.06 1.17
N LEU A 55 8.92 3.84 0.67
CA LEU A 55 8.60 2.64 1.45
C LEU A 55 9.41 2.59 2.77
N ASN A 56 10.62 3.18 2.85
CA ASN A 56 11.34 3.26 4.14
C ASN A 56 10.63 4.17 5.16
N THR A 57 9.91 5.20 4.72
CA THR A 57 9.24 6.16 5.60
C THR A 57 7.84 5.69 6.00
N GLU A 58 7.12 5.06 5.08
CA GLU A 58 5.71 4.67 5.29
C GLU A 58 5.53 3.38 6.09
N PHE A 59 6.51 2.47 6.03
CA PHE A 59 6.48 1.25 6.82
C PHE A 59 6.82 1.56 8.29
N LYS A 60 5.92 1.19 9.20
CA LYS A 60 6.05 1.38 10.65
C LYS A 60 6.05 0.03 11.39
N GLY A 61 6.57 0.03 12.62
CA GLY A 61 6.55 -1.15 13.49
C GLY A 61 7.19 -2.39 12.85
N HIS A 62 6.52 -3.54 12.96
CA HIS A 62 6.98 -4.81 12.42
C HIS A 62 7.14 -4.81 10.88
N ALA A 63 6.30 -4.05 10.18
CA ALA A 63 6.41 -3.93 8.73
C ALA A 63 7.73 -3.25 8.32
N SER A 64 8.18 -2.24 9.06
CA SER A 64 9.45 -1.55 8.80
C SER A 64 10.65 -2.48 8.92
N ILE A 65 10.65 -3.36 9.93
CA ILE A 65 11.71 -4.34 10.14
C ILE A 65 11.76 -5.32 8.97
N TRP A 66 10.60 -5.90 8.62
CA TRP A 66 10.49 -6.80 7.47
C TRP A 66 10.96 -6.15 6.16
N TYR A 67 10.56 -4.90 5.90
CA TYR A 67 10.94 -4.19 4.69
C TYR A 67 12.46 -3.98 4.60
N LYS A 68 13.11 -3.63 5.72
CA LYS A 68 14.57 -3.46 5.78
C LYS A 68 15.30 -4.77 5.53
N GLU A 69 14.88 -5.86 6.16
CA GLU A 69 15.46 -7.19 5.94
C GLU A 69 15.32 -7.63 4.47
N MET A 70 14.13 -7.47 3.89
CA MET A 70 13.89 -7.77 2.48
C MET A 70 14.77 -6.95 1.54
N LYS A 71 14.97 -5.67 1.85
CA LYS A 71 15.81 -4.76 1.07
C LYS A 71 17.29 -5.09 1.19
N GLU A 72 17.76 -5.55 2.35
CA GLU A 72 19.13 -6.02 2.54
C GLU A 72 19.40 -7.30 1.72
N ILE A 73 18.46 -8.24 1.72
CA ILE A 73 18.61 -9.53 1.01
C ILE A 73 18.50 -9.35 -0.51
N HIS A 74 17.51 -8.58 -0.98
CA HIS A 74 17.15 -8.52 -2.40
C HIS A 74 17.62 -7.24 -3.11
N GLY A 75 18.09 -6.25 -2.36
CA GLY A 75 18.54 -4.96 -2.88
C GLY A 75 17.40 -4.05 -3.34
N ARG A 76 17.70 -3.13 -4.27
CA ARG A 76 16.69 -2.26 -4.89
C ARG A 76 15.90 -3.04 -5.93
N ARG A 77 14.58 -3.05 -5.79
CA ARG A 77 13.65 -3.73 -6.71
C ARG A 77 12.57 -2.76 -7.18
N ASN A 78 11.94 -3.09 -8.31
CA ASN A 78 10.86 -2.29 -8.86
C ASN A 78 9.55 -2.49 -8.09
N TRP A 79 8.59 -1.58 -8.29
CA TRP A 79 7.31 -1.65 -7.59
C TRP A 79 6.54 -2.98 -7.80
N PRO A 80 6.43 -3.55 -9.02
CA PRO A 80 5.69 -4.80 -9.21
C PRO A 80 6.21 -5.95 -8.34
N TRP A 81 7.53 -6.03 -8.14
CA TRP A 81 8.12 -7.02 -7.26
C TRP A 81 7.76 -6.75 -5.79
N TRP A 82 7.88 -5.50 -5.33
CA TRP A 82 7.51 -5.13 -3.96
C TRP A 82 6.03 -5.38 -3.66
N LYS A 83 5.15 -5.03 -4.59
CA LYS A 83 3.71 -5.34 -4.51
C LYS A 83 3.49 -6.85 -4.31
N GLY A 84 4.15 -7.68 -5.12
CA GLY A 84 4.06 -9.14 -4.98
C GLY A 84 4.49 -9.64 -3.60
N GLN A 85 5.59 -9.10 -3.06
CA GLN A 85 6.09 -9.47 -1.73
C GLN A 85 5.17 -9.00 -0.59
N ILE A 86 4.61 -7.79 -0.69
CA ILE A 86 3.66 -7.25 0.29
C ILE A 86 2.40 -8.12 0.32
N ILE A 87 1.82 -8.41 -0.85
CA ILE A 87 0.64 -9.28 -0.96
C ILE A 87 0.96 -10.68 -0.42
N GLN A 88 2.07 -11.28 -0.81
CA GLN A 88 2.45 -12.61 -0.33
C GLN A 88 2.63 -12.66 1.20
N LYS A 89 3.20 -11.60 1.79
CA LYS A 89 3.48 -11.54 3.22
C LYS A 89 2.24 -11.26 4.06
N TYR A 90 1.38 -10.33 3.62
CA TYR A 90 0.29 -9.79 4.43
C TYR A 90 -1.11 -10.27 4.02
N SER A 91 -1.27 -10.81 2.80
CA SER A 91 -2.53 -11.41 2.34
C SER A 91 -2.60 -12.92 2.64
N ASN A 92 -2.22 -13.33 3.85
CA ASN A 92 -2.24 -14.75 4.26
C ASN A 92 -3.68 -15.26 4.52
N GLY A 93 -3.89 -16.57 4.68
CA GLY A 93 -5.22 -17.17 4.89
C GLY A 93 -6.00 -16.56 6.07
N THR A 94 -5.30 -16.16 7.14
CA THR A 94 -5.90 -15.43 8.28
C THR A 94 -6.45 -14.06 7.90
N TRP A 95 -5.83 -13.37 6.94
CA TRP A 95 -6.34 -12.12 6.40
C TRP A 95 -7.57 -12.34 5.52
N ILE A 96 -7.54 -13.35 4.63
CA ILE A 96 -8.70 -13.71 3.81
C ILE A 96 -9.90 -14.00 4.72
N TRP A 97 -9.69 -14.77 5.78
CA TRP A 97 -10.72 -15.08 6.77
C TRP A 97 -11.21 -13.84 7.53
N LYS A 98 -10.30 -12.98 8.01
CA LYS A 98 -10.67 -11.71 8.68
C LYS A 98 -11.42 -10.76 7.75
N ARG A 99 -11.04 -10.67 6.47
CA ARG A 99 -11.74 -9.90 5.45
C ARG A 99 -13.14 -10.45 5.21
N SER A 100 -13.30 -11.76 5.05
CA SER A 100 -14.62 -12.40 4.92
C SER A 100 -15.49 -12.11 6.13
N MET A 101 -14.94 -12.23 7.34
CA MET A 101 -15.68 -11.97 8.58
C MET A 101 -16.03 -10.49 8.76
N SER A 102 -15.16 -9.57 8.34
CA SER A 102 -15.47 -8.14 8.32
C SER A 102 -16.54 -7.79 7.30
N PHE A 103 -16.57 -8.45 6.12
CA PHE A 103 -17.62 -8.28 5.13
C PHE A 103 -18.97 -8.84 5.60
N GLU A 104 -18.97 -10.01 6.24
CA GLU A 104 -20.17 -10.62 6.82
C GLU A 104 -20.74 -9.80 7.99
N ASN A 105 -19.86 -9.22 8.82
CA ASN A 105 -20.25 -8.32 9.92
C ASN A 105 -20.65 -6.92 9.45
N ASP A 106 -20.35 -6.54 8.20
CA ASP A 106 -20.88 -5.33 7.56
C ASP A 106 -22.34 -5.56 7.10
N SER A 107 -23.11 -6.20 7.98
CA SER A 107 -24.54 -6.36 7.85
C SER A 107 -25.15 -4.97 7.87
N TYR A 108 -25.51 -4.47 6.69
CA TYR A 108 -26.36 -3.30 6.50
C TYR A 108 -27.53 -3.37 7.50
N CYS A 109 -27.43 -2.62 8.59
CA CYS A 109 -28.59 -2.23 9.37
C CYS A 109 -29.35 -1.25 8.47
N VAL A 110 -30.26 -1.77 7.64
CA VAL A 110 -31.35 -0.95 7.13
C VAL A 110 -32.09 -0.52 8.38
N ASP A 111 -31.81 0.71 8.82
CA ASP A 111 -32.57 1.37 9.88
C ASP A 111 -34.03 1.07 9.62
N LYS A 112 -34.63 0.31 10.54
CA LYS A 112 -36.06 0.10 10.56
C LYS A 112 -36.66 1.47 10.83
N ASP A 113 -37.05 2.15 9.76
CA ASP A 113 -37.84 3.37 9.83
C ASP A 113 -39.03 3.10 10.76
N PRO A 114 -39.11 3.75 11.94
CA PRO A 114 -40.25 3.59 12.80
C PRO A 114 -41.39 4.40 12.19
N TYR A 115 -42.32 3.69 11.54
CA TYR A 115 -43.65 4.23 11.20
C TYR A 115 -44.37 4.78 12.43
#